data_AF-A0A2N2G470-F1
#
_entry.id   AF-A0A2N2G470-F1
#
_cell.length_a   1.000
_cell.length_b   1.000
_cell.length_c   1.000
_cell.angle_alpha   90.00
_cell.angle_beta   90.00
_cell.angle_gamma   90.00
#
_symmetry.space_group_name_H-M   'P 1'
#
loop_
_entity.id
_entity.type
_entity.pdbx_description
1 polymer ?
#
loop_
_entity_poly.entity_id
_entity_poly.type
_entity_poly.pdbx_seq_one_letter_code
_entity_poly.pdbx_strand_id
1 'polypeptide(L)'
;MSRQWITLENGTQSTESPELIRMALDRLREKRELISLVHTGYQSPKTVIVNYDDRMLEIDKPIDWPATLGIIHILFKDEAMVWNKVRVLVTRTTESSIFTEFPTILFRLQRRTNYRVGVPNGSTVMFMHNNEMRQGYQVIDVSANGIFVCTDRFAPLQPGDILLDLAVFFP
;
A
#
# COMPACT_ATOMS: atom_id res chain seq x y z
N MET A 1 7.73 -5.60 26.98
CA MET A 1 6.34 -5.34 26.57
C MET A 1 6.23 -5.62 25.07
N SER A 2 5.07 -6.05 24.59
CA SER A 2 4.85 -6.99 23.46
C SER A 2 5.60 -6.69 22.15
N ARG A 3 6.39 -7.67 21.68
CA ARG A 3 7.13 -7.73 20.40
C ARG A 3 6.25 -7.98 19.17
N GLN A 4 4.99 -7.57 19.19
CA GLN A 4 4.01 -8.06 18.22
C GLN A 4 3.25 -6.96 17.53
N TRP A 5 2.91 -7.23 16.28
CA TRP A 5 1.94 -6.46 15.51
C TRP A 5 0.58 -6.51 16.23
N ILE A 6 -0.02 -5.34 16.41
CA ILE A 6 -1.38 -5.18 16.91
C ILE A 6 -2.28 -4.97 15.71
N THR A 7 -3.30 -5.82 15.56
CA THR A 7 -4.32 -5.63 14.52
C THR A 7 -5.31 -4.56 14.99
N LEU A 8 -5.43 -3.49 14.22
CA LEU A 8 -6.41 -2.44 14.38
C LEU A 8 -7.66 -2.77 13.55
N GLU A 9 -8.73 -2.01 13.76
CA GLU A 9 -9.90 -2.05 12.89
C GLU A 9 -9.51 -1.81 11.41
N ASN A 10 -10.33 -2.26 10.46
CA ASN A 10 -10.16 -2.07 9.01
C ASN A 10 -8.97 -2.79 8.33
N GLY A 11 -8.32 -3.75 9.00
CA GLY A 11 -7.20 -4.50 8.41
C GLY A 11 -5.89 -3.71 8.39
N THR A 12 -5.77 -2.69 9.25
CA THR A 12 -4.48 -2.07 9.55
C THR A 12 -3.83 -2.84 10.69
N GLN A 13 -2.52 -3.02 10.62
CA GLN A 13 -1.69 -3.49 11.73
C GLN A 13 -0.75 -2.37 12.14
N SER A 14 -0.40 -2.28 13.42
CA SER A 14 0.62 -1.36 13.89
C SER A 14 1.65 -2.08 14.77
N THR A 15 2.86 -1.53 14.80
CA THR A 15 3.89 -1.94 15.75
C THR A 15 4.66 -0.72 16.24
N GLU A 16 5.00 -0.73 17.52
CA GLU A 16 5.88 0.24 18.17
C GLU A 16 7.26 -0.37 18.48
N SER A 17 7.56 -1.58 18.00
CA SER A 17 8.86 -2.23 18.20
C SER A 17 9.94 -1.49 17.41
N PRO A 18 10.94 -0.90 18.07
CA PRO A 18 12.04 -0.22 17.38
C PRO A 18 12.81 -1.17 16.46
N GLU A 19 12.91 -2.45 16.80
CA GLU A 19 13.58 -3.47 15.98
C GLU A 19 12.86 -3.69 14.66
N LEU A 20 11.53 -3.85 14.67
CA LEU A 20 10.74 -4.03 13.44
C LEU A 20 10.75 -2.77 12.57
N ILE A 21 10.74 -1.59 13.19
CA ILE A 21 10.86 -0.31 12.49
C ILE A 21 12.24 -0.20 11.84
N ARG A 22 13.33 -0.51 12.56
CA ARG A 22 14.69 -0.54 12.00
C ARG A 22 14.79 -1.52 10.84
N MET A 23 14.28 -2.75 10.98
CA MET A 23 14.27 -3.72 9.87
C MET A 23 13.59 -3.19 8.60
N ALA A 24 12.48 -2.44 8.75
CA ALA A 24 11.81 -1.82 7.63
C ALA A 24 12.66 -0.70 6.99
N LEU A 25 13.29 0.14 7.81
CA LEU A 25 14.15 1.24 7.36
C LEU A 25 15.46 0.74 6.73
N ASP A 26 16.11 -0.26 7.31
CA ASP A 26 17.29 -0.93 6.77
C ASP A 26 17.00 -1.42 5.36
N ARG A 27 15.86 -2.10 5.16
CA ARG A 27 15.46 -2.56 3.84
C ARG A 27 15.27 -1.41 2.85
N LEU A 28 14.56 -0.35 3.25
CA LEU A 28 14.34 0.82 2.39
C LEU A 28 15.67 1.43 1.93
N ARG A 29 16.64 1.51 2.84
CA ARG A 29 17.98 2.05 2.57
C ARG A 29 18.81 1.11 1.69
N GLU A 30 18.95 -0.15 2.10
CA GLU A 30 19.78 -1.15 1.42
C GLU A 30 19.34 -1.38 -0.03
N LYS A 31 18.02 -1.45 -0.26
CA LYS A 31 17.43 -1.66 -1.58
C LYS A 31 17.16 -0.37 -2.35
N ARG A 32 17.45 0.79 -1.76
CA ARG A 32 17.13 2.13 -2.30
C ARG A 32 15.68 2.22 -2.77
N GLU A 33 14.77 1.70 -1.96
CA GLU A 33 13.36 1.70 -2.30
C GLU A 33 12.76 3.09 -2.23
N LEU A 34 11.86 3.35 -3.17
CA LEU A 34 11.22 4.64 -3.31
C LEU A 34 10.09 4.81 -2.29
N ILE A 35 10.17 5.91 -1.54
CA ILE A 35 9.14 6.36 -0.60
C ILE A 35 8.38 7.58 -1.16
N SER A 36 7.22 7.86 -0.58
CA SER A 36 6.48 9.11 -0.79
C SER A 36 6.28 9.82 0.55
N LEU A 37 6.46 11.13 0.55
CA LEU A 37 6.18 12.00 1.70
C LEU A 37 4.79 12.60 1.53
N VAL A 38 3.95 12.50 2.55
CA VAL A 38 2.55 12.93 2.49
C VAL A 38 2.20 13.81 3.68
N HIS A 39 1.53 14.92 3.39
CA HIS A 39 0.80 15.71 4.38
C HIS A 39 -0.50 16.24 3.76
N THR A 40 -1.33 16.91 4.55
CA THR A 40 -2.58 17.50 4.07
C THR A 40 -2.34 18.47 2.92
N GLY A 41 -2.82 18.13 1.72
CA GLY A 41 -2.69 18.97 0.52
C GLY A 41 -1.41 18.77 -0.29
N TYR A 42 -0.59 17.78 0.03
CA TYR A 42 0.67 17.50 -0.69
C TYR A 42 1.05 16.03 -0.62
N GLN A 43 1.55 15.56 -1.75
CA GLN A 43 2.22 14.29 -1.86
C GLN A 43 3.45 14.50 -2.73
N SER A 44 4.62 14.17 -2.20
CA SER A 44 5.85 14.32 -2.96
C SER A 44 5.91 13.35 -4.15
N PRO A 45 6.68 13.69 -5.19
CA PRO A 45 7.32 12.72 -6.05
C PRO A 45 8.07 11.67 -5.23
N LYS A 46 8.41 10.54 -5.88
CA LYS A 46 9.17 9.48 -5.24
C LYS A 46 10.56 10.00 -4.83
N THR A 47 10.95 9.69 -3.60
CA THR A 47 12.25 10.01 -3.02
C THR A 47 12.80 8.78 -2.26
N VAL A 48 13.94 8.90 -1.59
CA VAL A 48 14.61 7.82 -0.85
C VAL A 48 15.04 8.25 0.55
N ILE A 49 15.12 7.28 1.46
CA ILE A 49 15.85 7.46 2.72
C ILE A 49 17.33 7.34 2.38
N VAL A 50 18.08 8.42 2.61
CA VAL A 50 19.52 8.48 2.36
C VAL A 50 20.27 7.79 3.49
N ASN A 51 19.89 8.10 4.73
CA ASN A 51 20.49 7.53 5.92
C ASN A 51 19.53 7.59 7.11
N TYR A 52 19.85 6.88 8.19
CA TYR A 52 19.21 7.06 9.48
C TYR A 52 20.11 6.57 10.63
N ASP A 53 19.80 7.04 11.82
CA ASP A 53 20.32 6.54 13.09
C ASP A 53 19.19 6.36 14.12
N ASP A 54 19.54 6.11 15.37
CA ASP A 54 18.56 5.92 16.45
C ASP A 54 17.75 7.18 16.83
N ARG A 55 18.09 8.34 16.27
CA ARG A 55 17.48 9.63 16.59
C ARG A 55 16.73 10.23 15.42
N MET A 56 17.18 9.97 14.19
CA MET A 56 16.68 10.69 13.03
C MET A 56 16.76 9.91 11.71
N LEU A 57 15.89 10.30 10.78
CA LEU A 57 15.98 9.92 9.37
C LEU A 57 16.54 11.10 8.57
N GLU A 58 17.34 10.78 7.55
CA GLU A 58 17.75 11.70 6.50
C GLU A 58 17.13 11.24 5.17
N ILE A 59 16.37 12.13 4.55
CA ILE A 59 15.58 11.85 3.33
C ILE A 59 16.03 12.81 2.24
N ASP A 60 16.15 12.34 1.01
CA ASP A 60 16.44 13.19 -0.14
C ASP A 60 15.28 14.16 -0.38
N LYS A 61 15.57 15.45 -0.46
CA LYS A 61 14.53 16.50 -0.48
C LYS A 61 13.88 16.54 -1.86
N PRO A 62 12.55 16.33 -1.98
CA PRO A 62 11.84 16.53 -3.24
C PRO A 62 11.98 17.98 -3.74
N ILE A 63 12.04 18.15 -5.06
CA ILE A 63 12.18 19.47 -5.69
C ILE A 63 11.05 20.44 -5.34
N ASP A 64 9.86 19.91 -5.09
CA ASP A 64 8.62 20.63 -4.79
C ASP A 64 8.29 20.67 -3.29
N TRP A 65 9.27 20.41 -2.42
CA TRP A 65 9.07 20.37 -0.98
C TRP A 65 8.57 21.73 -0.42
N PRO A 66 7.39 21.79 0.25
CA PRO A 66 6.73 23.05 0.57
C PRO A 66 7.25 23.78 1.82
N ALA A 67 8.48 23.47 2.28
CA ALA A 67 9.27 24.13 3.35
C ALA A 67 8.65 24.33 4.76
N THR A 68 7.34 24.28 4.91
CA THR A 68 6.59 24.67 6.13
C THR A 68 6.03 23.49 6.91
N LEU A 69 6.48 22.28 6.60
CA LEU A 69 5.88 21.05 7.12
C LEU A 69 6.55 20.59 8.40
N GLY A 70 5.77 20.54 9.48
CA GLY A 70 6.18 19.91 10.73
C GLY A 70 5.99 18.40 10.70
N ILE A 71 4.76 17.90 10.62
CA ILE A 71 4.46 16.46 10.70
C ILE A 71 4.12 15.92 9.31
N ILE A 72 4.76 14.83 8.93
CA ILE A 72 4.52 14.14 7.67
C ILE A 72 4.34 12.63 7.87
N HIS A 73 3.82 11.99 6.83
CA HIS A 73 3.78 10.54 6.72
C HIS A 73 4.71 10.08 5.61
N ILE A 74 5.49 9.04 5.89
CA ILE A 74 6.31 8.36 4.89
C ILE A 74 5.55 7.10 4.47
N LEU A 75 5.23 6.98 3.19
CA LEU A 75 4.55 5.84 2.59
C LEU A 75 5.47 5.03 1.71
N PHE A 76 5.45 3.71 1.87
CA PHE A 76 6.23 2.78 1.06
C PHE A 76 5.52 1.43 0.96
N LYS A 77 5.95 0.58 0.03
CA LYS A 77 5.45 -0.80 -0.09
C LYS A 77 6.48 -1.79 0.42
N ASP A 78 6.04 -2.87 1.05
CA ASP A 78 6.93 -3.97 1.35
C ASP A 78 7.14 -4.92 0.14
N GLU A 79 7.96 -5.97 0.30
CA GLU A 79 8.21 -6.98 -0.74
C GLU A 79 6.93 -7.72 -1.16
N ALA A 80 5.96 -7.82 -0.25
CA ALA A 80 4.65 -8.37 -0.52
C ALA A 80 3.69 -7.33 -1.13
N MET A 81 4.21 -6.18 -1.56
CA MET A 81 3.46 -5.04 -2.11
C MET A 81 2.42 -4.45 -1.16
N VAL A 82 2.55 -4.70 0.15
CA VAL A 82 1.67 -4.18 1.19
C VAL A 82 2.10 -2.77 1.55
N TRP A 83 1.13 -1.86 1.67
CA TRP A 83 1.41 -0.48 2.04
C TRP A 83 1.82 -0.37 3.50
N ASN A 84 2.88 0.39 3.74
CA ASN A 84 3.41 0.72 5.04
C ASN A 84 3.44 2.25 5.20
N LYS A 85 3.27 2.70 6.42
CA LYS A 85 3.22 4.12 6.80
C LYS A 85 3.93 4.32 8.12
N VAL A 86 4.85 5.28 8.18
CA VAL A 86 5.35 5.84 9.44
C VAL A 86 4.98 7.32 9.51
N ARG A 87 4.76 7.83 10.72
CA ARG A 87 4.54 9.26 10.98
C ARG A 87 5.80 9.81 11.62
N VAL A 88 6.27 10.95 11.15
CA VAL A 88 7.48 11.60 11.67
C VAL A 88 7.32 13.12 11.72
N LEU A 89 7.98 13.74 12.69
CA LEU A 89 8.22 15.18 12.76
C LEU A 89 9.49 15.55 11.99
N VAL A 90 9.38 16.48 11.05
CA VAL A 90 10.50 17.15 10.39
C VAL A 90 11.17 18.08 11.39
N THR A 91 12.47 17.88 11.62
CA THR A 91 13.27 18.63 12.59
C THR A 91 14.13 19.69 11.92
N ARG A 92 14.59 19.44 10.69
CA ARG A 92 15.40 20.37 9.90
C ARG A 92 15.26 20.07 8.40
N THR A 93 15.45 21.08 7.56
CA THR A 93 15.63 20.91 6.11
C THR A 93 16.90 21.62 5.66
N THR A 94 17.54 21.09 4.62
CA THR A 94 18.71 21.69 3.95
C THR A 94 18.39 21.90 2.47
N GLU A 95 19.39 22.28 1.67
CA GLU A 95 19.23 22.40 0.22
C GLU A 95 18.92 21.07 -0.47
N SER A 96 19.41 19.95 0.06
CA SER A 96 19.27 18.62 -0.54
C SER A 96 18.51 17.61 0.31
N SER A 97 18.27 17.87 1.60
CA SER A 97 17.81 16.83 2.52
C SER A 97 16.77 17.31 3.52
N ILE A 98 15.92 16.39 3.96
CA ILE A 98 14.93 16.55 5.02
C ILE A 98 15.36 15.65 6.17
N PHE A 99 15.45 16.24 7.36
CA PHE A 99 15.79 15.55 8.60
C PHE A 99 14.52 15.41 9.43
N THR A 100 14.25 14.22 9.95
CA THR A 100 13.08 13.93 10.78
C THR A 100 13.49 13.25 12.08
N GLU A 101 12.60 13.20 13.07
CA GLU A 101 12.74 12.27 14.18
C GLU A 101 12.71 10.81 13.70
N PHE A 102 13.26 9.89 14.50
CA PHE A 102 13.08 8.46 14.30
C PHE A 102 11.61 8.08 14.52
N PRO A 103 10.98 7.30 13.61
CA PRO A 103 9.59 6.92 13.74
C PRO A 103 9.38 5.98 14.93
N THR A 104 8.36 6.27 15.74
CA THR A 104 8.01 5.46 16.92
C THR A 104 6.94 4.41 16.63
N ILE A 105 6.21 4.55 15.53
CA ILE A 105 5.14 3.64 15.13
C ILE A 105 5.17 3.38 13.63
N LEU A 106 5.07 2.10 13.27
CA LEU A 106 4.90 1.62 11.90
C LEU A 106 3.50 1.04 11.74
N PHE A 107 2.77 1.57 10.77
CA PHE A 107 1.49 1.03 10.33
C PHE A 107 1.68 0.23 9.04
N ARG A 108 1.03 -0.93 8.97
CA ARG A 108 0.98 -1.79 7.79
C ARG A 108 -0.47 -2.01 7.40
N LEU A 109 -0.84 -1.67 6.18
CA LEU A 109 -2.20 -1.78 5.68
C LEU A 109 -2.39 -3.13 4.98
N GLN A 110 -2.68 -4.17 5.75
CA GLN A 110 -2.97 -5.51 5.25
C GLN A 110 -4.47 -5.83 5.34
N ARG A 111 -5.26 -5.23 4.46
CA ARG A 111 -6.71 -5.46 4.40
C ARG A 111 -7.09 -6.83 3.84
N ARG A 112 -6.18 -7.49 3.14
CA ARG A 112 -6.45 -8.76 2.47
C ARG A 112 -6.06 -9.92 3.37
N THR A 113 -7.03 -10.78 3.66
CA THR A 113 -6.82 -12.06 4.36
C THR A 113 -6.27 -13.15 3.45
N ASN A 114 -6.48 -13.04 2.13
CA ASN A 114 -6.09 -14.06 1.16
C ASN A 114 -5.14 -13.50 0.09
N TYR A 115 -4.17 -14.32 -0.30
CA TYR A 115 -3.29 -14.05 -1.42
C TYR A 115 -4.08 -14.09 -2.74
N ARG A 116 -3.67 -13.26 -3.70
CA ARG A 116 -4.25 -13.22 -5.06
C ARG A 116 -3.25 -13.78 -6.05
N VAL A 117 -3.71 -14.71 -6.86
CA VAL A 117 -2.91 -15.35 -7.91
C VAL A 117 -3.40 -14.81 -9.24
N GLY A 118 -2.48 -14.28 -10.04
CA GLY A 118 -2.77 -13.90 -11.42
C GLY A 118 -3.13 -15.15 -12.24
N VAL A 119 -4.14 -15.05 -13.10
CA VAL A 119 -4.62 -16.18 -13.90
C VAL A 119 -4.07 -16.13 -15.32
N PRO A 120 -4.02 -17.28 -16.04
CA PRO A 120 -3.59 -17.29 -17.44
C PRO A 120 -4.43 -16.36 -18.32
N ASN A 121 -3.78 -15.78 -19.35
CA ASN A 121 -4.48 -14.99 -20.36
C ASN A 121 -5.56 -15.83 -21.05
N GLY A 122 -6.73 -15.24 -21.28
CA GLY A 122 -7.90 -15.93 -21.83
C GLY A 122 -8.85 -16.51 -20.78
N SER A 123 -8.52 -16.39 -19.49
CA SER A 123 -9.46 -16.72 -18.41
C SER A 123 -10.66 -15.79 -18.42
N THR A 124 -11.88 -16.34 -18.31
CA THR A 124 -13.14 -15.59 -18.39
C THR A 124 -14.12 -15.96 -17.30
N VAL A 125 -15.11 -15.10 -17.08
CA VAL A 125 -16.23 -15.38 -16.17
C VAL A 125 -17.57 -15.10 -16.85
N MET A 126 -18.57 -15.90 -16.50
CA MET A 126 -19.98 -15.61 -16.73
C MET A 126 -20.75 -15.62 -15.40
N PHE A 127 -21.80 -14.83 -15.32
CA PHE A 127 -22.65 -14.74 -14.14
C PHE A 127 -24.03 -14.21 -14.51
N MET A 128 -25.02 -14.51 -13.68
CA MET A 128 -26.38 -14.02 -13.79
C MET A 128 -26.52 -12.70 -13.01
N HIS A 129 -27.09 -11.67 -13.64
CA HIS A 129 -27.41 -10.41 -12.98
C HIS A 129 -28.77 -9.89 -13.49
N ASN A 130 -29.70 -9.59 -12.59
CA ASN A 130 -31.07 -9.18 -12.92
C ASN A 130 -31.75 -10.12 -13.94
N ASN A 131 -31.61 -11.43 -13.74
CA ASN A 131 -32.11 -12.49 -14.62
C ASN A 131 -31.56 -12.47 -16.07
N GLU A 132 -30.47 -11.75 -16.31
CA GLU A 132 -29.75 -11.76 -17.59
C GLU A 132 -28.38 -12.40 -17.42
N MET A 133 -28.05 -13.33 -18.32
CA MET A 133 -26.72 -13.92 -18.38
C MET A 133 -25.72 -12.89 -18.92
N ARG A 134 -24.68 -12.61 -18.14
CA ARG A 134 -23.60 -11.70 -18.49
C ARG A 134 -22.32 -12.48 -18.76
N GLN A 135 -21.60 -12.09 -19.81
CA GLN A 135 -20.36 -12.70 -20.28
C GLN A 135 -19.43 -11.63 -20.89
N GLY A 136 -18.20 -11.99 -21.26
CA GLY A 136 -17.23 -11.06 -21.84
C GLY A 136 -16.40 -10.31 -20.79
N TYR A 137 -16.29 -10.87 -19.60
CA TYR A 137 -15.42 -10.39 -18.54
C TYR A 137 -14.17 -11.28 -18.49
N GLN A 138 -13.00 -10.64 -18.49
CA GLN A 138 -11.72 -11.28 -18.31
C GLN A 138 -11.40 -11.37 -16.82
N VAL A 139 -10.92 -12.53 -16.38
CA VAL A 139 -10.43 -12.70 -15.01
C VAL A 139 -8.95 -12.30 -14.99
N ILE A 140 -8.58 -11.43 -14.06
CA ILE A 140 -7.21 -10.92 -13.90
C ILE A 140 -6.50 -11.66 -12.78
N ASP A 141 -7.17 -11.77 -11.62
CA ASP A 141 -6.66 -12.48 -10.46
C ASP A 141 -7.78 -13.16 -9.68
N VAL A 142 -7.42 -14.19 -8.92
CA VAL A 142 -8.32 -14.93 -8.04
C VAL A 142 -7.71 -15.10 -6.66
N SER A 143 -8.58 -15.19 -5.66
CA SER A 143 -8.25 -15.51 -4.27
C SER A 143 -9.33 -16.43 -3.70
N ALA A 144 -9.09 -17.00 -2.52
CA ALA A 144 -10.08 -17.85 -1.85
C ALA A 144 -11.45 -17.16 -1.63
N ASN A 145 -11.48 -15.82 -1.54
CA ASN A 145 -12.70 -15.07 -1.21
C ASN A 145 -13.18 -14.15 -2.34
N GLY A 146 -12.64 -14.26 -3.55
CA GLY A 146 -13.11 -13.44 -4.66
C GLY A 146 -12.14 -13.32 -5.81
N ILE A 147 -12.65 -12.74 -6.89
CA ILE A 147 -11.97 -12.60 -8.17
C ILE A 147 -11.93 -11.12 -8.57
N PHE A 148 -10.91 -10.73 -9.33
CA PHE A 148 -10.89 -9.45 -10.01
C PHE A 148 -11.14 -9.65 -11.50
N VAL A 149 -12.12 -8.92 -12.02
CA VAL A 149 -12.58 -9.05 -13.39
C VAL A 149 -12.56 -7.69 -14.08
N CYS A 150 -12.22 -7.70 -15.35
CA CYS A 150 -12.20 -6.53 -16.21
C CYS A 150 -13.03 -6.79 -17.45
N THR A 151 -13.65 -5.74 -18.00
CA THR A 151 -14.26 -5.77 -19.33
C THR A 151 -13.97 -4.45 -20.02
N ASP A 152 -13.82 -4.51 -21.34
CA ASP A 152 -13.72 -3.34 -22.21
C ASP A 152 -15.11 -2.81 -22.64
N ARG A 153 -16.18 -3.52 -22.26
CA ARG A 153 -17.57 -3.16 -22.56
C ARG A 153 -18.20 -2.40 -21.40
N PHE A 154 -19.23 -1.62 -21.71
CA PHE A 154 -20.06 -1.03 -20.66
C PHE A 154 -20.72 -2.14 -19.82
N ALA A 155 -20.49 -2.10 -18.52
CA ALA A 155 -21.08 -3.00 -17.54
C ALA A 155 -21.98 -2.21 -16.58
N PRO A 156 -23.31 -2.38 -16.63
CA PRO A 156 -24.25 -1.69 -15.74
C PRO A 156 -24.28 -2.35 -14.35
N LEU A 157 -23.12 -2.50 -13.72
CA LEU A 157 -22.98 -3.05 -12.37
C LEU A 157 -22.74 -1.91 -11.38
N GLN A 158 -23.41 -1.97 -10.24
CA GLN A 158 -23.24 -1.03 -9.12
C GLN A 158 -22.55 -1.72 -7.94
N PRO A 159 -21.82 -0.96 -7.10
CA PRO A 159 -21.31 -1.49 -5.84
C PRO A 159 -22.44 -2.05 -4.98
N GLY A 160 -22.33 -3.34 -4.61
CA GLY A 160 -23.33 -4.04 -3.80
C GLY A 160 -24.26 -4.96 -4.57
N ASP A 161 -24.21 -4.96 -5.91
CA ASP A 161 -24.97 -5.91 -6.73
C ASP A 161 -24.56 -7.35 -6.41
N ILE A 162 -25.56 -8.23 -6.34
CA ILE A 162 -25.37 -9.66 -6.12
C ILE A 162 -25.36 -10.36 -7.48
N LEU A 163 -24.25 -11.02 -7.79
CA LEU A 163 -24.09 -11.83 -9.00
C LEU A 163 -24.34 -13.29 -8.65
N LEU A 164 -25.24 -13.95 -9.38
CA LEU A 164 -25.62 -15.34 -9.16
C LEU A 164 -24.99 -16.25 -10.21
N ASP A 165 -24.95 -17.56 -9.93
CA ASP A 165 -24.51 -18.60 -10.86
C ASP A 165 -23.16 -18.31 -11.55
N LEU A 166 -22.22 -17.79 -10.75
CA LEU A 166 -20.91 -17.38 -11.25
C LEU A 166 -20.09 -18.61 -11.64
N ALA A 167 -19.69 -18.68 -12.91
CA ALA A 167 -18.82 -19.72 -13.45
C ALA A 167 -17.56 -19.10 -14.05
N VAL A 168 -16.41 -19.57 -13.57
CA VAL A 168 -15.09 -19.12 -14.03
C VAL A 168 -14.46 -20.19 -14.92
N PHE A 169 -13.89 -19.76 -16.04
CA PHE A 169 -13.25 -20.63 -17.01
C PHE A 169 -11.77 -20.24 -17.12
N PHE A 170 -10.90 -21.21 -16.86
CA PHE A 170 -9.47 -21.11 -17.08
C PHE A 170 -9.11 -21.95 -18.32
N PRO A 171 -8.17 -21.49 -19.17
CA PRO A 171 -7.69 -22.26 -20.32
C PRO A 171 -6.83 -23.46 -19.90
#